data_AF-A0A7W6DBY2-F1
#
_entry.id   AF-A0A7W6DBY2-F1
#
_cell.length_a   1.000
_cell.length_b   1.000
_cell.length_c   1.000
_cell.angle_alpha   90.00
_cell.angle_beta   90.00
_cell.angle_gamma   90.00
#
_symmetry.space_group_name_H-M   'P 1'
#
loop_
_entity.id
_entity.type
_entity.pdbx_description
1 polymer ?
#
loop_
_entity_poly.entity_id
_entity_poly.type
_entity_poly.pdbx_seq_one_letter_code
_entity_poly.pdbx_strand_id
1 'polypeptide(L)'
;MLRTVQFLASAAVVVAAGLPAVSGAQTVLNAYGNGASLPAPYWRQAADCYGVKTDLIFAGTPPTTQTLPDFNFAGTPPQDCATTDFNPNHRVTYKSTGSGTGIAAFYSHSPAVAGDIDPAEGTQLFPAIHYALSETSLGTSDVNAYNNGGTVQGVTVVAPGVTPPSGQYPNPRYNYGAMVQFPLLIAPVTIAYDPVYKKVRQGDGSITEYSYNLNFPRADGTGGLRLSQLAVCQIFNGQIKNWNFARLTQLNGNVSLKDPSDSDTFSVPLQIVGRQDSSGTTSLWTRFLANACAAVPGNNYGDSTSRLPGTYKDAGGSTRTTTAANGDDLVGAVWDKTSDNFGAGRVFYTGNDAEVAGKYTVADGNDGVAKYLDFTQDPTSTPGDTVIQGRMGYVGPDYVLPGVLFTEQNTFNLHTSDVQNAAGAFRAPTPVAINAAFGSVLPPETNSSGVYTPVGACASNDLSARCRNQPQDWVEPASKTSPLANPTDVRAYAIVGTSNYLGYSCYAVNSSRTVLNGFITYYMKNRTISDNALGLLVSSGFMPLPPAWRVAIQRTFNDPTDPDGTQLTIHTRGQRSWCPNTGEFGRPIGG
;
A
#
# COMPACT_ATOMS: atom_id res chain seq x y z
N MET A 1 20.36 12.06 -80.78
CA MET A 1 21.63 12.78 -81.01
C MET A 1 21.82 13.76 -79.86
N LEU A 2 23.05 13.81 -79.34
CA LEU A 2 23.53 14.62 -78.22
C LEU A 2 22.95 16.05 -78.16
N ARG A 3 22.69 16.53 -76.92
CA ARG A 3 23.34 17.76 -76.43
C ARG A 3 23.21 17.91 -74.91
N THR A 4 24.32 17.64 -74.25
CA THR A 4 24.69 18.07 -72.91
C THR A 4 24.70 19.60 -72.86
N VAL A 5 23.99 20.20 -71.91
CA VAL A 5 24.16 21.61 -71.52
C VAL A 5 24.62 21.61 -70.07
N GLN A 6 25.90 21.93 -69.86
CA GLN A 6 26.47 22.26 -68.56
C GLN A 6 25.98 23.64 -68.15
N PHE A 7 25.34 23.74 -66.98
CA PHE A 7 25.24 24.99 -66.23
C PHE A 7 26.04 24.83 -64.93
N LEU A 8 27.13 25.61 -64.85
CA LEU A 8 27.88 25.90 -63.64
C LEU A 8 26.98 26.75 -62.73
N ALA A 9 26.58 26.20 -61.59
CA ALA A 9 26.03 26.96 -60.48
C ALA A 9 27.00 26.85 -59.29
N SER A 10 27.61 27.98 -58.98
CA SER A 10 28.57 28.19 -57.91
C SER A 10 28.01 27.76 -56.55
N ALA A 11 28.70 26.88 -55.85
CA ALA A 11 28.41 26.52 -54.48
C ALA A 11 28.77 27.69 -53.55
N ALA A 12 27.77 28.45 -53.11
CA ALA A 12 27.90 29.31 -51.95
C ALA A 12 27.75 28.44 -50.70
N VAL A 13 28.87 28.10 -50.06
CA VAL A 13 28.87 27.51 -48.71
C VAL A 13 28.45 28.61 -47.73
N VAL A 14 27.16 28.63 -47.40
CA VAL A 14 26.67 29.38 -46.23
C VAL A 14 27.02 28.53 -45.00
N VAL A 15 28.11 28.88 -44.32
CA VAL A 15 28.34 28.44 -42.95
C VAL A 15 27.29 29.13 -42.09
N ALA A 16 26.13 28.49 -41.94
CA ALA A 16 25.19 28.84 -40.89
C ALA A 16 25.89 28.50 -39.57
N ALA A 17 26.44 29.52 -38.91
CA ALA A 17 26.80 29.42 -37.51
C ALA A 17 25.53 28.99 -36.77
N GLY A 18 25.46 27.71 -36.40
CA GLY A 18 24.38 27.17 -35.61
C GLY A 18 24.36 27.90 -34.28
N LEU A 19 23.45 28.87 -34.15
CA LEU A 19 23.03 29.33 -32.84
C LEU A 19 22.61 28.08 -32.08
N PRO A 20 23.17 27.76 -30.90
CA PRO A 20 22.67 26.68 -30.09
C PRO A 20 21.18 26.98 -29.88
N ALA A 21 20.33 26.07 -30.36
CA ALA A 21 18.92 26.12 -30.03
C ALA A 21 18.86 26.10 -28.51
N VAL A 22 18.53 27.26 -27.92
CA VAL A 22 18.23 27.36 -26.51
C VAL A 22 16.96 26.53 -26.36
N SER A 23 17.11 25.26 -25.98
CA SER A 23 15.98 24.45 -25.54
C SER A 23 15.43 25.18 -24.33
N GLY A 24 14.35 25.93 -24.53
CA GLY A 24 13.64 26.57 -23.42
C GLY A 24 13.36 25.48 -22.41
N ALA A 25 13.81 25.67 -21.16
CA ALA A 25 13.63 24.70 -20.10
C ALA A 25 12.13 24.32 -20.05
N GLN A 26 11.80 23.08 -20.45
CA GLN A 26 10.42 22.62 -20.41
C GLN A 26 9.99 22.58 -18.94
N THR A 27 8.89 23.27 -18.63
CA THR A 27 8.35 23.30 -17.27
C THR A 27 7.72 21.95 -16.96
N VAL A 28 8.36 21.17 -16.09
CA VAL A 28 7.84 19.89 -15.61
C VAL A 28 6.58 20.14 -14.77
N LEU A 29 5.49 19.46 -15.12
CA LEU A 29 4.21 19.53 -14.40
C LEU A 29 4.22 18.54 -13.24
N ASN A 30 3.75 18.94 -12.06
CA ASN A 30 3.84 18.13 -10.84
C ASN A 30 2.47 17.74 -10.27
N ALA A 31 2.38 16.49 -9.82
CA ALA A 31 1.35 16.01 -8.89
C ALA A 31 2.02 15.42 -7.65
N TYR A 32 1.38 15.56 -6.49
CA TYR A 32 1.96 15.23 -5.20
C TYR A 32 0.92 14.44 -4.43
N GLY A 33 1.25 13.24 -3.97
CA GLY A 33 0.36 12.46 -3.12
C GLY A 33 1.10 11.67 -2.07
N ASN A 34 0.34 11.18 -1.10
CA ASN A 34 0.90 10.48 0.05
C ASN A 34 -0.01 9.31 0.47
N GLY A 35 0.36 8.62 1.54
CA GLY A 35 -0.53 7.67 2.19
C GLY A 35 0.08 6.29 2.32
N ALA A 36 -0.65 5.29 1.86
CA ALA A 36 -0.34 3.89 2.04
C ALA A 36 1.12 3.51 1.73
N SER A 37 1.72 2.74 2.65
CA SER A 37 3.06 2.17 2.46
C SER A 37 3.05 0.90 1.62
N LEU A 38 1.90 0.20 1.54
CA LEU A 38 1.77 -1.09 0.87
C LEU A 38 2.00 -1.04 -0.64
N PRO A 39 1.42 -0.09 -1.40
CA PRO A 39 1.68 0.03 -2.83
C PRO A 39 2.86 0.97 -3.12
N ALA A 40 3.51 1.55 -2.10
CA ALA A 40 4.36 2.72 -2.26
C ALA A 40 5.52 2.50 -3.25
N PRO A 41 6.28 1.39 -3.19
CA PRO A 41 7.36 1.14 -4.14
C PRO A 41 6.85 1.05 -5.59
N TYR A 42 5.69 0.42 -5.79
CA TYR A 42 5.17 0.10 -7.12
C TYR A 42 4.43 1.25 -7.76
N TRP A 43 3.73 2.04 -6.94
CA TRP A 43 3.17 3.30 -7.38
C TRP A 43 4.27 4.25 -7.85
N ARG A 44 5.39 4.28 -7.12
CA ARG A 44 6.59 5.05 -7.48
C ARG A 44 7.23 4.53 -8.77
N GLN A 45 7.49 3.24 -8.90
CA GLN A 45 8.02 2.64 -10.13
C GLN A 45 7.10 2.87 -11.35
N ALA A 46 5.77 2.75 -11.17
CA ALA A 46 4.82 3.08 -12.23
C ALA A 46 4.89 4.55 -12.64
N ALA A 47 5.04 5.45 -11.67
CA ALA A 47 5.18 6.88 -11.90
C ALA A 47 6.53 7.24 -12.56
N ASP A 48 7.61 6.54 -12.23
CA ASP A 48 8.93 6.69 -12.86
C ASP A 48 8.92 6.19 -14.30
N CYS A 49 8.13 5.15 -14.62
CA CYS A 49 7.93 4.75 -16.01
C CYS A 49 7.02 5.72 -16.79
N TYR A 50 6.15 6.43 -16.08
CA TYR A 50 5.23 7.39 -16.69
C TYR A 50 5.92 8.71 -17.05
N GLY A 51 6.87 9.18 -16.26
CA GLY A 51 7.48 10.50 -16.45
C GLY A 51 8.75 10.70 -15.63
N VAL A 52 9.03 11.93 -15.23
CA VAL A 52 10.28 12.28 -14.57
C VAL A 52 10.45 11.52 -13.26
N LYS A 53 11.54 10.76 -13.17
CA LYS A 53 11.90 9.96 -12.01
C LYS A 53 12.11 10.81 -10.76
N THR A 54 11.71 10.26 -9.63
CA THR A 54 11.98 10.82 -8.30
C THR A 54 12.12 9.70 -7.29
N ASP A 55 12.87 9.91 -6.22
CA ASP A 55 12.90 8.95 -5.13
C ASP A 55 11.52 8.75 -4.48
N LEU A 56 11.30 7.56 -3.93
CA LEU A 56 10.24 7.35 -2.94
C LEU A 56 10.60 8.08 -1.65
N ILE A 57 9.68 8.89 -1.14
CA ILE A 57 9.87 9.63 0.12
C ILE A 57 9.19 8.85 1.24
N PHE A 58 9.85 8.67 2.38
CA PHE A 58 9.26 8.10 3.59
C PHE A 58 9.04 9.19 4.65
N ALA A 59 7.98 9.04 5.44
CA ALA A 59 7.75 9.89 6.60
C ALA A 59 8.93 9.79 7.59
N GLY A 60 9.29 10.92 8.19
CA GLY A 60 10.42 11.09 9.10
C GLY A 60 10.73 12.58 9.27
N THR A 61 11.51 12.94 10.28
CA THR A 61 12.03 14.30 10.46
C THR A 61 13.55 14.25 10.66
N PRO A 62 14.35 14.54 9.62
CA PRO A 62 13.94 14.84 8.24
C PRO A 62 13.37 13.60 7.51
N PRO A 63 12.59 13.79 6.43
CA PRO A 63 12.16 12.69 5.57
C PRO A 63 13.38 11.94 4.98
N THR A 64 13.27 10.62 4.86
CA THR A 64 14.26 9.81 4.13
C THR A 64 13.76 9.53 2.72
N THR A 65 14.69 9.31 1.79
CA THR A 65 14.36 8.98 0.40
C THR A 65 15.02 7.67 0.00
N GLN A 66 14.40 6.97 -0.97
CA GLN A 66 14.93 5.75 -1.56
C GLN A 66 14.75 5.79 -3.07
N THR A 67 15.84 5.66 -3.80
CA THR A 67 15.81 5.38 -5.23
C THR A 67 15.40 3.92 -5.43
N LEU A 68 14.36 3.69 -6.21
CA LEU A 68 13.89 2.35 -6.52
C LEU A 68 14.53 1.85 -7.83
N PRO A 69 14.72 0.54 -8.00
CA PRO A 69 15.18 -0.01 -9.26
C PRO A 69 14.15 0.26 -10.36
N ASP A 70 14.64 0.51 -11.57
CA ASP A 70 13.81 0.67 -12.76
C ASP A 70 13.13 -0.65 -13.13
N PHE A 71 11.91 -0.55 -13.65
CA PHE A 71 11.18 -1.70 -14.16
C PHE A 71 11.40 -1.87 -15.68
N ASN A 72 11.63 -3.10 -16.12
CA ASN A 72 11.74 -3.41 -17.55
C ASN A 72 10.66 -4.42 -17.96
N PHE A 73 9.70 -3.96 -18.76
CA PHE A 73 8.64 -4.80 -19.28
C PHE A 73 9.07 -5.49 -20.56
N ALA A 74 9.27 -6.81 -20.47
CA ALA A 74 9.64 -7.66 -21.60
C ALA A 74 8.46 -8.09 -22.50
N GLY A 75 7.24 -7.59 -22.25
CA GLY A 75 6.08 -7.90 -23.09
C GLY A 75 6.09 -7.18 -24.44
N THR A 76 4.95 -7.15 -25.13
CA THR A 76 4.82 -6.51 -26.45
C THR A 76 3.77 -5.40 -26.45
N PRO A 77 4.13 -4.16 -26.83
CA PRO A 77 5.51 -3.69 -27.08
C PRO A 77 6.35 -3.70 -25.78
N PRO A 78 7.67 -3.93 -25.85
CA PRO A 78 8.53 -3.85 -24.68
C PRO A 78 8.65 -2.40 -24.22
N GLN A 79 8.86 -2.20 -22.92
CA GLN A 79 9.06 -0.87 -22.32
C GLN A 79 10.16 -0.96 -21.28
N ASP A 80 11.27 -0.28 -21.54
CA ASP A 80 12.34 -0.11 -20.56
C ASP A 80 12.17 1.24 -19.85
N CYS A 81 11.69 1.20 -18.60
CA CYS A 81 11.50 2.42 -17.82
C CYS A 81 12.84 3.06 -17.39
N ALA A 82 13.97 2.40 -17.61
CA ALA A 82 15.29 3.01 -17.41
C ALA A 82 15.59 4.09 -18.45
N THR A 83 15.15 3.86 -19.69
CA THR A 83 15.56 4.63 -20.88
C THR A 83 14.40 5.33 -21.58
N THR A 84 13.16 4.93 -21.31
CA THR A 84 11.96 5.49 -21.96
C THR A 84 10.88 5.85 -20.96
N ASP A 85 10.50 7.12 -20.95
CA ASP A 85 9.36 7.64 -20.21
C ASP A 85 8.14 7.73 -21.13
N PHE A 86 6.94 7.46 -20.60
CA PHE A 86 5.70 7.66 -21.37
C PHE A 86 5.41 9.14 -21.65
N ASN A 87 5.70 10.01 -20.67
CA ASN A 87 5.56 11.46 -20.76
C ASN A 87 6.65 12.16 -19.92
N PRO A 88 7.80 12.53 -20.53
CA PRO A 88 8.95 13.09 -19.83
C PRO A 88 8.71 14.50 -19.24
N ASN A 89 7.54 15.11 -19.49
CA ASN A 89 7.19 16.44 -18.97
C ASN A 89 6.35 16.40 -17.71
N HIS A 90 5.98 15.21 -17.24
CA HIS A 90 5.13 15.03 -16.07
C HIS A 90 5.92 14.40 -14.93
N ARG A 91 5.65 14.82 -13.70
CA ARG A 91 6.20 14.25 -12.49
C ARG A 91 5.08 13.95 -11.51
N VAL A 92 4.92 12.69 -11.16
CA VAL A 92 4.10 12.28 -10.02
C VAL A 92 5.07 12.07 -8.87
N THR A 93 4.81 12.66 -7.71
CA THR A 93 5.61 12.49 -6.48
C THR A 93 4.76 11.74 -5.47
N TYR A 94 5.41 10.85 -4.69
CA TYR A 94 4.71 10.06 -3.69
C TYR A 94 5.49 9.98 -2.36
N LYS A 95 4.78 10.21 -1.25
CA LYS A 95 5.31 10.08 0.11
C LYS A 95 4.59 8.97 0.88
N SER A 96 5.33 7.92 1.25
CA SER A 96 4.85 6.82 2.09
C SER A 96 4.69 7.30 3.54
N THR A 97 3.46 7.42 4.00
CA THR A 97 3.11 7.97 5.34
C THR A 97 2.20 7.06 6.17
N GLY A 98 1.79 5.91 5.63
CA GLY A 98 0.66 5.14 6.16
C GLY A 98 -0.68 5.71 5.70
N SER A 99 -1.69 4.83 5.59
CA SER A 99 -2.97 5.11 4.95
C SER A 99 -3.81 6.11 5.76
N GLY A 100 -3.75 6.06 7.10
CA GLY A 100 -4.45 7.02 7.96
C GLY A 100 -3.88 8.43 7.84
N THR A 101 -2.56 8.60 7.79
CA THR A 101 -1.92 9.89 7.51
C THR A 101 -2.22 10.36 6.08
N GLY A 102 -2.30 9.42 5.13
CA GLY A 102 -2.80 9.66 3.77
C GLY A 102 -4.18 10.30 3.75
N ILE A 103 -5.13 9.65 4.42
CA ILE A 103 -6.50 10.13 4.57
C ILE A 103 -6.52 11.48 5.30
N ALA A 104 -5.80 11.62 6.41
CA ALA A 104 -5.74 12.87 7.17
C ALA A 104 -5.22 14.04 6.31
N ALA A 105 -4.15 13.83 5.55
CA ALA A 105 -3.59 14.81 4.61
C ALA A 105 -4.55 15.12 3.46
N PHE A 106 -5.27 14.13 2.95
CA PHE A 106 -6.33 14.29 1.96
C PHE A 106 -7.49 15.16 2.50
N TYR A 107 -8.02 14.89 3.69
CA TYR A 107 -9.09 15.71 4.26
C TYR A 107 -8.62 17.14 4.58
N SER A 108 -7.45 17.28 5.19
CA SER A 108 -6.89 18.57 5.60
C SER A 108 -6.32 19.41 4.45
N HIS A 109 -5.98 18.78 3.32
CA HIS A 109 -5.19 19.37 2.24
C HIS A 109 -3.83 19.91 2.67
N SER A 110 -3.30 19.44 3.80
CA SER A 110 -2.11 20.01 4.44
C SER A 110 -0.89 19.10 4.27
N PRO A 111 0.18 19.57 3.59
CA PRO A 111 1.44 18.85 3.56
C PRO A 111 2.09 18.66 4.94
N ALA A 112 1.83 19.58 5.88
CA ALA A 112 2.30 19.46 7.26
C ALA A 112 1.71 18.23 7.95
N VAL A 113 0.45 17.85 7.64
CA VAL A 113 -0.17 16.61 8.14
C VAL A 113 0.51 15.36 7.55
N ALA A 114 1.04 15.45 6.32
CA ALA A 114 1.88 14.41 5.75
C ALA A 114 3.33 14.43 6.31
N GLY A 115 3.62 15.26 7.31
CA GLY A 115 4.91 15.38 7.98
C GLY A 115 5.99 16.00 7.10
N ASP A 116 5.65 16.91 6.19
CA ASP A 116 6.65 17.75 5.51
C ASP A 116 7.00 18.98 6.36
N ILE A 117 8.25 19.44 6.29
CA ILE A 117 8.77 20.54 7.12
C ILE A 117 8.26 21.88 6.56
N ASP A 118 7.97 22.84 7.45
CA ASP A 118 7.65 24.21 7.08
C ASP A 118 8.78 24.81 6.21
N PRO A 119 8.48 25.45 5.05
CA PRO A 119 9.48 26.17 4.26
C PRO A 119 10.37 27.14 5.06
N ALA A 120 9.88 27.67 6.19
CA ALA A 120 10.65 28.53 7.09
C ALA A 120 11.73 27.78 7.88
N GLU A 121 11.59 26.46 8.05
CA GLU A 121 12.50 25.58 8.78
C GLU A 121 13.41 24.75 7.83
N GLY A 122 13.19 24.79 6.51
CA GLY A 122 14.02 24.09 5.52
C GLY A 122 13.43 23.97 4.11
N THR A 123 14.02 23.09 3.28
CA THR A 123 13.51 22.82 1.92
C THR A 123 12.24 21.97 2.00
N GLN A 124 11.10 22.54 1.60
CA GLN A 124 9.85 21.81 1.44
C GLN A 124 9.97 20.81 0.27
N LEU A 125 9.98 19.51 0.56
CA LEU A 125 10.07 18.47 -0.47
C LEU A 125 8.72 18.22 -1.15
N PHE A 126 7.63 18.61 -0.49
CA PHE A 126 6.29 18.18 -0.81
C PHE A 126 5.27 19.30 -0.57
N PRO A 127 5.17 20.29 -1.48
CA PRO A 127 4.42 21.53 -1.26
C PRO A 127 2.88 21.39 -1.33
N ALA A 128 2.35 20.18 -1.46
CA ALA A 128 0.97 19.96 -1.89
C ALA A 128 0.42 18.58 -1.56
N ILE A 129 -0.89 18.49 -1.31
CA ILE A 129 -1.66 17.24 -1.40
C ILE A 129 -2.62 17.33 -2.58
N HIS A 130 -2.41 16.51 -3.61
CA HIS A 130 -3.31 16.38 -4.75
C HIS A 130 -4.10 15.07 -4.76
N TYR A 131 -3.52 14.01 -4.19
CA TYR A 131 -4.16 12.71 -4.07
C TYR A 131 -3.59 12.00 -2.85
N ALA A 132 -4.25 10.94 -2.41
CA ALA A 132 -3.69 10.01 -1.45
C ALA A 132 -3.97 8.57 -1.89
N LEU A 133 -3.18 7.62 -1.38
CA LEU A 133 -3.48 6.19 -1.49
C LEU A 133 -3.83 5.61 -0.12
N SER A 134 -4.77 4.66 -0.09
CA SER A 134 -5.20 4.02 1.14
C SER A 134 -5.81 2.65 0.89
N GLU A 135 -5.44 1.63 1.67
CA GLU A 135 -6.15 0.35 1.76
C GLU A 135 -7.26 0.39 2.83
N THR A 136 -7.32 1.45 3.63
CA THR A 136 -8.48 1.73 4.49
C THR A 136 -9.54 2.37 3.61
N SER A 137 -10.64 1.64 3.35
CA SER A 137 -11.77 2.18 2.59
C SER A 137 -12.45 3.30 3.38
N LEU A 138 -12.81 4.39 2.71
CA LEU A 138 -13.66 5.43 3.30
C LEU A 138 -15.13 4.98 3.25
N GLY A 139 -15.74 4.85 4.42
CA GLY A 139 -17.13 4.43 4.57
C GLY A 139 -18.11 5.61 4.60
N THR A 140 -19.39 5.32 4.87
CA THR A 140 -20.47 6.32 4.91
C THR A 140 -20.18 7.46 5.89
N SER A 141 -19.61 7.17 7.07
CA SER A 141 -19.27 8.20 8.06
C SER A 141 -18.17 9.15 7.56
N ASP A 142 -17.17 8.62 6.85
CA ASP A 142 -16.07 9.41 6.29
C ASP A 142 -16.60 10.32 5.17
N VAL A 143 -17.40 9.75 4.25
CA VAL A 143 -18.04 10.50 3.17
C VAL A 143 -18.97 11.59 3.71
N ASN A 144 -19.70 11.31 4.80
CA ASN A 144 -20.51 12.32 5.48
C ASN A 144 -19.66 13.45 6.07
N ALA A 145 -18.52 13.14 6.69
CA ALA A 145 -17.60 14.15 7.20
C ALA A 145 -16.98 15.00 6.07
N TYR A 146 -16.64 14.38 4.94
CA TYR A 146 -16.14 15.10 3.76
C TYR A 146 -17.18 16.11 3.24
N ASN A 147 -18.45 15.70 3.18
CA ASN A 147 -19.53 16.52 2.65
C ASN A 147 -20.01 17.61 3.62
N ASN A 148 -20.07 17.32 4.92
CA ASN A 148 -20.80 18.15 5.89
C ASN A 148 -19.93 18.70 7.03
N GLY A 149 -18.66 18.32 7.10
CA GLY A 149 -17.80 18.58 8.26
C GLY A 149 -17.82 17.41 9.25
N GLY A 150 -16.74 17.26 10.03
CA GLY A 150 -16.56 16.17 10.98
C GLY A 150 -15.09 15.83 11.22
N THR A 151 -14.83 14.81 12.03
CA THR A 151 -13.47 14.33 12.33
C THR A 151 -13.21 13.00 11.65
N VAL A 152 -12.12 12.93 10.87
CA VAL A 152 -11.64 11.72 10.19
C VAL A 152 -10.14 11.60 10.42
N GLN A 153 -9.69 10.43 10.91
CA GLN A 153 -8.26 10.14 11.17
C GLN A 153 -7.55 11.23 12.00
N GLY A 154 -8.26 11.80 13.00
CA GLY A 154 -7.74 12.85 13.89
C GLY A 154 -7.75 14.27 13.32
N VAL A 155 -8.16 14.44 12.05
CA VAL A 155 -8.33 15.75 11.40
C VAL A 155 -9.79 16.17 11.46
N THR A 156 -10.05 17.41 11.87
CA THR A 156 -11.41 17.98 11.87
C THR A 156 -11.57 18.97 10.73
N VAL A 157 -12.53 18.69 9.84
CA VAL A 157 -12.96 19.59 8.76
C VAL A 157 -14.25 20.28 9.17
N VAL A 158 -14.36 21.59 8.94
CA VAL A 158 -15.57 22.36 9.26
C VAL A 158 -16.70 22.07 8.27
N ALA A 159 -17.89 22.55 8.59
CA ALA A 159 -19.04 22.51 7.68
C ALA A 159 -18.81 23.39 6.43
N PRO A 160 -19.50 23.11 5.31
CA PRO A 160 -19.41 23.92 4.09
C PRO A 160 -19.61 25.43 4.35
N GLY A 161 -18.73 26.27 3.79
CA GLY A 161 -18.81 27.73 3.90
C GLY A 161 -18.38 28.32 5.26
N VAL A 162 -17.94 27.49 6.21
CA VAL A 162 -17.45 27.96 7.51
C VAL A 162 -15.94 28.21 7.44
N THR A 163 -15.48 29.33 8.02
CA THR A 163 -14.05 29.60 8.21
C THR A 163 -13.51 28.72 9.33
N PRO A 164 -12.45 27.92 9.10
CA PRO A 164 -11.90 27.03 10.13
C PRO A 164 -11.32 27.79 11.31
N PRO A 165 -11.66 27.42 12.56
CA PRO A 165 -10.90 27.81 13.74
C PRO A 165 -9.48 27.22 13.72
N SER A 166 -8.62 27.71 14.61
CA SER A 166 -7.27 27.15 14.81
C SER A 166 -7.32 25.63 15.05
N GLY A 167 -6.49 24.87 14.32
CA GLY A 167 -6.43 23.41 14.40
C GLY A 167 -7.53 22.66 13.63
N GLN A 168 -8.36 23.36 12.87
CA GLN A 168 -9.35 22.75 11.97
C GLN A 168 -9.08 23.14 10.52
N TYR A 169 -9.70 22.42 9.58
CA TYR A 169 -9.45 22.57 8.15
C TYR A 169 -10.73 22.93 7.38
N PRO A 170 -10.61 23.62 6.22
CA PRO A 170 -11.75 23.93 5.37
C PRO A 170 -12.48 22.66 4.93
N ASN A 171 -13.79 22.77 4.72
CA ASN A 171 -14.58 21.66 4.19
C ASN A 171 -14.08 21.25 2.79
N PRO A 172 -13.68 19.99 2.56
CA PRO A 172 -13.09 19.61 1.29
C PRO A 172 -14.12 19.51 0.15
N ARG A 173 -15.37 19.08 0.43
CA ARG A 173 -16.43 19.06 -0.60
C ARG A 173 -16.72 20.45 -1.16
N TYR A 174 -16.77 21.44 -0.27
CA TYR A 174 -17.01 22.84 -0.61
C TYR A 174 -15.83 23.47 -1.38
N ASN A 175 -14.60 23.02 -1.20
CA ASN A 175 -13.44 23.65 -1.85
C ASN A 175 -12.92 22.87 -3.07
N TYR A 176 -13.15 21.56 -3.14
CA TYR A 176 -12.47 20.68 -4.10
C TYR A 176 -13.42 19.74 -4.86
N GLY A 177 -14.73 19.93 -4.72
CA GLY A 177 -15.71 19.12 -5.43
C GLY A 177 -15.96 17.77 -4.77
N ALA A 178 -16.67 16.89 -5.47
CA ALA A 178 -16.95 15.53 -5.01
C ALA A 178 -15.64 14.76 -4.76
N MET A 179 -15.65 13.93 -3.70
CA MET A 179 -14.58 12.96 -3.42
C MET A 179 -14.55 11.92 -4.54
N VAL A 180 -13.35 11.55 -4.95
CA VAL A 180 -13.08 10.43 -5.85
C VAL A 180 -12.39 9.35 -5.04
N GLN A 181 -12.99 8.16 -4.98
CA GLN A 181 -12.40 6.97 -4.39
C GLN A 181 -12.59 5.80 -5.37
N PHE A 182 -11.53 5.05 -5.65
CA PHE A 182 -11.60 3.80 -6.42
C PHE A 182 -10.37 2.92 -6.18
N PRO A 183 -10.46 1.59 -6.35
CA PRO A 183 -9.32 0.70 -6.21
C PRO A 183 -8.33 0.93 -7.35
N LEU A 184 -7.03 0.81 -7.09
CA LEU A 184 -5.95 0.87 -8.08
C LEU A 184 -5.41 -0.52 -8.43
N LEU A 185 -5.31 -1.37 -7.42
CA LEU A 185 -4.78 -2.72 -7.52
C LEU A 185 -5.44 -3.62 -6.48
N ILE A 186 -5.31 -4.93 -6.68
CA ILE A 186 -5.68 -5.93 -5.69
C ILE A 186 -4.42 -6.29 -4.91
N ALA A 187 -4.51 -6.18 -3.59
CA ALA A 187 -3.40 -6.31 -2.66
C ALA A 187 -3.56 -7.53 -1.73
N PRO A 188 -2.56 -8.42 -1.63
CA PRO A 188 -2.49 -9.36 -0.53
C PRO A 188 -1.96 -8.67 0.73
N VAL A 189 -2.32 -9.20 1.90
CA VAL A 189 -1.51 -9.03 3.11
C VAL A 189 -0.90 -10.38 3.44
N THR A 190 0.41 -10.45 3.46
CA THR A 190 1.14 -11.70 3.66
C THR A 190 1.40 -11.94 5.14
N ILE A 191 1.48 -13.21 5.55
CA ILE A 191 2.03 -13.59 6.86
C ILE A 191 3.50 -13.95 6.63
N ALA A 192 4.38 -13.06 7.07
CA ALA A 192 5.81 -13.13 6.88
C ALA A 192 6.52 -13.71 8.11
N TYR A 193 7.60 -14.44 7.87
CA TYR A 193 8.48 -14.96 8.91
C TYR A 193 9.90 -15.09 8.38
N ASP A 194 10.87 -15.04 9.29
CA ASP A 194 12.25 -15.39 8.97
C ASP A 194 12.40 -16.91 8.95
N PRO A 195 12.94 -17.52 7.87
CA PRO A 195 13.13 -18.97 7.82
C PRO A 195 14.15 -19.50 8.83
N VAL A 196 15.12 -18.67 9.27
CA VAL A 196 16.13 -18.99 10.28
C VAL A 196 15.55 -18.68 11.66
N TYR A 197 15.69 -19.61 12.60
CA TYR A 197 15.22 -19.41 13.98
C TYR A 197 16.32 -19.46 15.04
N LYS A 198 17.51 -19.96 14.68
CA LYS A 198 18.66 -20.04 15.57
C LYS A 198 19.95 -19.82 14.80
N LYS A 199 20.90 -19.12 15.42
CA LYS A 199 22.28 -18.99 14.95
C LYS A 199 23.25 -19.40 16.04
N VAL A 200 24.33 -20.10 15.68
CA VAL A 200 25.36 -20.55 16.63
C VAL A 200 26.75 -20.17 16.11
N ARG A 201 27.57 -19.58 16.98
CA ARG A 201 28.98 -19.29 16.70
C ARG A 201 29.79 -20.57 16.81
N GLN A 202 30.48 -20.97 15.75
CA GLN A 202 31.35 -22.14 15.76
C GLN A 202 32.74 -21.84 16.31
N GLY A 203 33.52 -22.88 16.60
CA GLY A 203 34.89 -22.77 17.11
C GLY A 203 35.87 -22.06 16.17
N ASP A 204 35.59 -22.04 14.87
CA ASP A 204 36.35 -21.34 13.84
C ASP A 204 35.87 -19.89 13.60
N GLY A 205 34.87 -19.42 14.35
CA GLY A 205 34.28 -18.10 14.22
C GLY A 205 33.14 -17.99 13.19
N SER A 206 32.91 -19.02 12.37
CA SER A 206 31.77 -19.07 11.44
C SER A 206 30.43 -19.13 12.19
N ILE A 207 29.34 -18.81 11.49
CA ILE A 207 27.98 -18.89 12.02
C ILE A 207 27.26 -20.03 11.31
N THR A 208 26.69 -20.95 12.10
CA THR A 208 25.71 -21.91 11.59
C THR A 208 24.30 -21.39 11.84
N GLU A 209 23.51 -21.32 10.78
CA GLU A 209 22.10 -20.96 10.83
C GLU A 209 21.24 -22.23 10.80
N TYR A 210 20.20 -22.27 11.63
CA TYR A 210 19.23 -23.35 11.71
C TYR A 210 17.87 -22.83 11.27
N SER A 211 17.26 -23.54 10.33
CA SER A 211 16.05 -23.10 9.64
C SER A 211 14.86 -24.01 9.94
N TYR A 212 13.65 -23.46 9.85
CA TYR A 212 12.44 -24.25 10.08
C TYR A 212 12.36 -25.42 9.09
N ASN A 213 12.09 -26.62 9.61
CA ASN A 213 11.90 -27.82 8.81
C ASN A 213 10.48 -27.85 8.21
N LEU A 214 10.35 -27.30 7.00
CA LEU A 214 9.08 -27.21 6.30
C LEU A 214 8.79 -28.48 5.51
N ASN A 215 7.70 -29.18 5.85
CA ASN A 215 7.27 -30.39 5.14
C ASN A 215 6.61 -30.11 3.77
N PHE A 216 6.19 -28.86 3.52
CA PHE A 216 5.54 -28.46 2.28
C PHE A 216 6.29 -27.31 1.60
N PRO A 217 7.61 -27.45 1.36
CA PRO A 217 8.40 -26.38 0.77
C PRO A 217 7.85 -26.05 -0.61
N ARG A 218 7.79 -24.76 -0.94
CA ARG A 218 7.43 -24.33 -2.29
C ARG A 218 8.59 -24.58 -3.25
N ALA A 219 8.26 -24.82 -4.52
CA ALA A 219 9.25 -25.09 -5.57
C ALA A 219 10.20 -23.92 -5.84
N ASP A 220 9.78 -22.70 -5.50
CA ASP A 220 10.59 -21.48 -5.60
C ASP A 220 11.47 -21.24 -4.36
N GLY A 221 11.39 -22.09 -3.33
CA GLY A 221 12.15 -21.97 -2.09
C GLY A 221 11.56 -21.00 -1.07
N THR A 222 10.41 -20.38 -1.34
CA THR A 222 9.95 -19.13 -0.68
C THR A 222 9.06 -19.28 0.55
N GLY A 223 9.09 -20.44 1.21
CA GLY A 223 8.26 -20.73 2.36
C GLY A 223 7.58 -22.09 2.25
N GLY A 224 6.30 -22.16 2.63
CA GLY A 224 5.57 -23.43 2.72
C GLY A 224 5.10 -23.79 4.13
N LEU A 225 5.33 -22.91 5.11
CA LEU A 225 4.69 -23.00 6.42
C LEU A 225 3.17 -22.94 6.26
N ARG A 226 2.46 -24.00 6.66
CA ARG A 226 1.00 -24.04 6.59
C ARG A 226 0.37 -23.55 7.89
N LEU A 227 -0.55 -22.59 7.76
CA LEU A 227 -1.34 -22.06 8.86
C LEU A 227 -2.84 -22.19 8.55
N SER A 228 -3.57 -22.93 9.37
CA SER A 228 -5.03 -22.93 9.30
C SER A 228 -5.60 -21.59 9.78
N GLN A 229 -6.84 -21.27 9.42
CA GLN A 229 -7.50 -20.05 9.94
C GLN A 229 -7.47 -20.01 11.47
N LEU A 230 -7.76 -21.15 12.11
CA LEU A 230 -7.70 -21.29 13.55
C LEU A 230 -6.29 -21.04 14.11
N ALA A 231 -5.23 -21.56 13.47
CA ALA A 231 -3.86 -21.28 13.91
C ALA A 231 -3.50 -19.80 13.78
N VAL A 232 -3.86 -19.15 12.66
CA VAL A 232 -3.67 -17.70 12.48
C VAL A 232 -4.40 -16.94 13.59
N CYS A 233 -5.69 -17.24 13.80
CA CYS A 233 -6.47 -16.61 14.86
C CYS A 233 -5.85 -16.77 16.24
N GLN A 234 -5.35 -17.96 16.58
CA GLN A 234 -4.75 -18.21 17.88
C GLN A 234 -3.38 -17.56 18.06
N ILE A 235 -2.54 -17.53 17.02
CA ILE A 235 -1.26 -16.82 17.06
C ILE A 235 -1.50 -15.34 17.33
N PHE A 236 -2.37 -14.72 16.53
CA PHE A 236 -2.58 -13.27 16.55
C PHE A 236 -3.61 -12.77 17.58
N ASN A 237 -4.25 -13.68 18.33
CA ASN A 237 -4.90 -13.38 19.62
C ASN A 237 -4.01 -13.76 20.82
N GLY A 238 -2.73 -14.10 20.60
CA GLY A 238 -1.77 -14.37 21.67
C GLY A 238 -1.94 -15.70 22.39
N GLN A 239 -2.66 -16.65 21.83
CA GLN A 239 -2.93 -17.97 22.41
C GLN A 239 -1.84 -18.99 22.07
N ILE A 240 -1.27 -18.94 20.85
CA ILE A 240 -0.07 -19.70 20.48
C ILE A 240 1.14 -18.78 20.63
N LYS A 241 2.07 -19.16 21.52
CA LYS A 241 3.22 -18.34 21.92
C LYS A 241 4.58 -18.99 21.64
N ASN A 242 4.60 -20.18 21.04
CA ASN A 242 5.83 -20.92 20.74
C ASN A 242 5.67 -21.73 19.45
N TRP A 243 6.74 -21.84 18.68
CA TRP A 243 6.78 -22.58 17.42
C TRP A 243 6.68 -24.11 17.59
N ASN A 244 6.97 -24.63 18.77
CA ASN A 244 6.80 -26.06 19.09
C ASN A 244 5.36 -26.44 19.46
N PHE A 245 4.39 -25.51 19.35
CA PHE A 245 3.00 -25.78 19.67
C PHE A 245 2.43 -26.89 18.77
N ALA A 246 1.81 -27.92 19.37
CA ALA A 246 1.44 -29.16 18.68
C ALA A 246 0.59 -28.97 17.41
N ARG A 247 -0.27 -27.94 17.36
CA ARG A 247 -1.06 -27.62 16.16
C ARG A 247 -0.19 -27.24 14.96
N LEU A 248 0.93 -26.54 15.18
CA LEU A 248 1.83 -26.17 14.09
C LEU A 248 2.50 -27.41 13.50
N THR A 249 2.93 -28.36 14.33
CA THR A 249 3.41 -29.68 13.89
C THR A 249 2.35 -30.43 13.07
N GLN A 250 1.10 -30.48 13.57
CA GLN A 250 0.00 -31.16 12.89
C GLN A 250 -0.27 -30.58 11.48
N LEU A 251 -0.34 -29.26 11.37
CA LEU A 251 -0.60 -28.57 10.10
C LEU A 251 0.51 -28.77 9.08
N ASN A 252 1.73 -29.04 9.56
CA ASN A 252 2.92 -29.24 8.75
C ASN A 252 3.28 -30.74 8.64
N GLY A 253 2.26 -31.59 8.55
CA GLY A 253 2.42 -33.01 8.22
C GLY A 253 2.84 -33.91 9.38
N ASN A 254 2.57 -33.48 10.62
CA ASN A 254 3.09 -34.10 11.85
C ASN A 254 4.63 -34.12 11.91
N VAL A 255 5.28 -33.22 11.17
CA VAL A 255 6.74 -33.04 11.19
C VAL A 255 7.07 -31.87 12.13
N SER A 256 8.04 -32.08 13.01
CA SER A 256 8.55 -31.00 13.86
C SER A 256 9.14 -29.90 13.00
N LEU A 257 8.86 -28.64 13.32
CA LEU A 257 9.45 -27.47 12.63
C LEU A 257 10.93 -27.26 13.01
N LYS A 258 11.48 -28.05 13.93
CA LYS A 258 12.90 -28.04 14.28
C LYS A 258 13.77 -28.44 13.09
N ASP A 259 14.83 -27.68 12.86
CA ASP A 259 15.90 -28.06 11.94
C ASP A 259 16.44 -29.47 12.30
N PRO A 260 16.55 -30.42 11.35
CA PRO A 260 17.05 -31.77 11.64
C PRO A 260 18.49 -31.81 12.16
N SER A 261 19.29 -30.77 11.87
CA SER A 261 20.67 -30.63 12.34
C SER A 261 20.79 -29.97 13.72
N ASP A 262 19.72 -29.37 14.25
CA ASP A 262 19.70 -28.82 15.59
C ASP A 262 19.64 -29.96 16.61
N SER A 263 20.59 -30.05 17.53
CA SER A 263 20.63 -31.07 18.59
C SER A 263 19.80 -30.69 19.81
N ASP A 264 19.45 -29.42 19.98
CA ASP A 264 18.89 -28.91 21.23
C ASP A 264 17.39 -29.21 21.40
N THR A 265 16.79 -28.91 22.54
CA THR A 265 15.33 -29.02 22.66
C THR A 265 14.65 -27.91 21.86
N PHE A 266 13.73 -28.26 20.95
CA PHE A 266 13.03 -27.27 20.14
C PHE A 266 12.01 -26.49 20.96
N SER A 267 12.36 -25.24 21.29
CA SER A 267 11.48 -24.28 21.93
C SER A 267 11.87 -22.88 21.48
N VAL A 268 11.15 -22.35 20.50
CA VAL A 268 11.38 -21.02 19.93
C VAL A 268 10.17 -20.15 20.28
N PRO A 269 10.34 -19.09 21.08
CA PRO A 269 9.26 -18.15 21.34
C PRO A 269 8.69 -17.59 20.04
N LEU A 270 7.37 -17.60 19.91
CA LEU A 270 6.68 -16.99 18.79
C LEU A 270 6.38 -15.53 19.15
N GLN A 271 7.04 -14.63 18.45
CA GLN A 271 6.94 -13.19 18.64
C GLN A 271 6.19 -12.59 17.45
N ILE A 272 5.05 -11.96 17.71
CA ILE A 272 4.24 -11.36 16.63
C ILE A 272 4.61 -9.89 16.41
N VAL A 273 4.64 -9.48 15.16
CA VAL A 273 5.01 -8.12 14.74
C VAL A 273 3.89 -7.49 13.93
N GLY A 274 3.63 -6.21 14.17
CA GLY A 274 2.57 -5.49 13.49
C GLY A 274 2.87 -4.00 13.34
N ARG A 275 1.87 -3.24 12.88
CA ARG A 275 2.02 -1.82 12.56
C ARG A 275 1.56 -0.94 13.72
N GLN A 276 2.34 0.08 14.04
CA GLN A 276 2.00 1.06 15.08
C GLN A 276 1.20 2.26 14.53
N ASP A 277 1.29 2.54 13.24
CA ASP A 277 0.61 3.64 12.59
C ASP A 277 -0.83 3.25 12.18
N SER A 278 -1.62 4.25 11.77
CA SER A 278 -2.91 3.98 11.12
C SER A 278 -2.64 3.47 9.70
N SER A 279 -2.66 2.16 9.54
CA SER A 279 -2.21 1.44 8.35
C SER A 279 -3.36 0.74 7.64
N GLY A 280 -3.39 0.88 6.32
CA GLY A 280 -4.29 0.12 5.47
C GLY A 280 -3.96 -1.37 5.44
N THR A 281 -2.68 -1.76 5.54
CA THR A 281 -2.30 -3.17 5.74
C THR A 281 -2.98 -3.72 7.00
N THR A 282 -2.99 -2.96 8.10
CA THR A 282 -3.70 -3.33 9.34
C THR A 282 -5.21 -3.38 9.14
N SER A 283 -5.80 -2.48 8.35
CA SER A 283 -7.22 -2.55 8.00
C SER A 283 -7.57 -3.86 7.30
N LEU A 284 -6.82 -4.24 6.27
CA LEU A 284 -7.05 -5.50 5.55
C LEU A 284 -6.82 -6.72 6.44
N TRP A 285 -5.78 -6.67 7.27
CA TRP A 285 -5.42 -7.71 8.24
C TRP A 285 -6.51 -7.94 9.30
N THR A 286 -6.92 -6.88 9.98
CA THR A 286 -7.94 -6.95 11.03
C THR A 286 -9.33 -7.27 10.47
N ARG A 287 -9.64 -6.86 9.23
CA ARG A 287 -10.84 -7.30 8.50
C ARG A 287 -10.87 -8.82 8.36
N PHE A 288 -9.76 -9.42 7.94
CA PHE A 288 -9.65 -10.88 7.85
C PHE A 288 -9.79 -11.54 9.21
N LEU A 289 -9.06 -11.08 10.23
CA LEU A 289 -9.15 -11.67 11.57
C LEU A 289 -10.56 -11.53 12.17
N ALA A 290 -11.22 -10.40 11.98
CA ALA A 290 -12.59 -10.21 12.45
C ALA A 290 -13.61 -11.17 11.81
N ASN A 291 -13.37 -11.59 10.56
CA ASN A 291 -14.18 -12.61 9.89
C ASN A 291 -13.77 -14.03 10.29
N ALA A 292 -12.51 -14.40 10.01
CA ALA A 292 -12.00 -15.76 10.17
C ALA A 292 -11.99 -16.21 11.63
N CYS A 293 -11.84 -15.28 12.58
CA CYS A 293 -11.78 -15.57 14.01
C CYS A 293 -13.11 -15.35 14.73
N ALA A 294 -14.22 -15.08 14.02
CA ALA A 294 -15.51 -14.77 14.64
C ALA A 294 -16.00 -15.85 15.62
N ALA A 295 -15.68 -17.11 15.37
CA ALA A 295 -16.04 -18.25 16.23
C ALA A 295 -14.94 -18.66 17.23
N VAL A 296 -13.81 -17.95 17.27
CA VAL A 296 -12.69 -18.28 18.16
C VAL A 296 -12.87 -17.57 19.51
N PRO A 297 -12.94 -18.30 20.64
CA PRO A 297 -12.98 -17.68 21.96
C PRO A 297 -11.77 -16.77 22.18
N GLY A 298 -11.99 -15.58 22.74
CA GLY A 298 -10.91 -14.60 22.93
C GLY A 298 -10.53 -13.82 21.67
N ASN A 299 -11.34 -13.86 20.59
CA ASN A 299 -11.12 -13.03 19.41
C ASN A 299 -11.26 -11.52 19.70
N ASN A 300 -10.15 -10.79 19.70
CA ASN A 300 -10.08 -9.35 19.96
C ASN A 300 -10.41 -8.48 18.74
N TYR A 301 -10.70 -9.07 17.58
CA TYR A 301 -10.98 -8.38 16.33
C TYR A 301 -12.50 -8.39 16.06
N GLY A 302 -13.17 -7.26 16.31
CA GLY A 302 -14.62 -7.14 16.18
C GLY A 302 -15.09 -6.76 14.77
N ASP A 303 -14.31 -5.90 14.13
CA ASP A 303 -14.43 -5.50 12.72
C ASP A 303 -13.06 -4.97 12.22
N SER A 304 -12.98 -4.52 10.97
CA SER A 304 -11.80 -3.87 10.41
C SER A 304 -11.44 -2.59 11.14
N THR A 305 -10.16 -2.41 11.44
CA THR A 305 -9.61 -1.18 12.02
C THR A 305 -8.24 -0.91 11.43
N SER A 306 -7.89 0.36 11.19
CA SER A 306 -6.57 0.71 10.65
C SER A 306 -5.45 0.63 11.69
N ARG A 307 -5.75 0.27 12.93
CA ARG A 307 -4.79 0.16 14.04
C ARG A 307 -5.02 -1.14 14.80
N LEU A 308 -3.97 -1.71 15.37
CA LEU A 308 -4.10 -2.90 16.20
C LEU A 308 -4.87 -2.59 17.49
N PRO A 309 -5.69 -3.53 18.01
CA PRO A 309 -6.33 -3.41 19.31
C PRO A 309 -5.32 -3.26 20.44
N GLY A 310 -5.49 -2.24 21.29
CA GLY A 310 -4.56 -1.97 22.39
C GLY A 310 -4.35 -0.50 22.68
N THR A 311 -3.52 -0.21 23.70
CA THR A 311 -3.08 1.15 24.03
C THR A 311 -1.57 1.24 24.05
N TYR A 312 -0.99 2.12 23.25
CA TYR A 312 0.47 2.27 23.15
C TYR A 312 0.86 3.71 22.79
N LYS A 313 2.10 4.09 23.10
CA LYS A 313 2.69 5.33 22.55
C LYS A 313 3.35 4.99 21.22
N ASP A 314 3.01 5.71 20.16
CA ASP A 314 3.70 5.55 18.87
C ASP A 314 5.11 6.15 18.90
N ALA A 315 5.85 6.00 17.80
CA ALA A 315 7.19 6.56 17.63
C ALA A 315 7.24 8.09 17.67
N GLY A 316 6.09 8.77 17.54
CA GLY A 316 5.97 10.21 17.77
C GLY A 316 5.68 10.57 19.23
N GLY A 317 5.64 9.58 20.14
CA GLY A 317 5.30 9.74 21.55
C GLY A 317 3.80 9.92 21.81
N SER A 318 2.94 9.86 20.78
CA SER A 318 1.50 10.06 20.93
C SER A 318 0.81 8.77 21.40
N THR A 319 -0.01 8.89 22.45
CA THR A 319 -0.85 7.77 22.90
C THR A 319 -1.90 7.43 21.84
N ARG A 320 -1.97 6.15 21.47
CA ARG A 320 -2.93 5.56 20.55
C ARG A 320 -3.75 4.54 21.33
N THR A 321 -5.06 4.58 21.17
CA THR A 321 -5.98 3.62 21.77
C THR A 321 -6.94 3.11 20.71
N THR A 322 -7.02 1.79 20.57
CA THR A 322 -7.99 1.11 19.73
C THR A 322 -8.72 0.09 20.58
N THR A 323 -10.05 0.13 20.59
CA THR A 323 -10.87 -0.80 21.38
C THR A 323 -10.73 -2.22 20.86
N ALA A 324 -10.33 -3.14 21.74
CA ALA A 324 -10.37 -4.57 21.49
C ALA A 324 -11.78 -5.13 21.72
N ALA A 325 -12.22 -6.07 20.88
CA ALA A 325 -13.57 -6.64 20.99
C ALA A 325 -13.79 -7.40 22.31
N ASN A 326 -12.75 -8.04 22.86
CA ASN A 326 -12.81 -8.70 24.17
C ASN A 326 -12.07 -7.92 25.27
N GLY A 327 -11.59 -6.71 24.97
CA GLY A 327 -10.91 -5.85 25.94
C GLY A 327 -9.44 -6.18 26.20
N ASP A 328 -8.85 -7.20 25.56
CA ASP A 328 -7.43 -7.50 25.76
C ASP A 328 -6.54 -6.53 24.97
N ASP A 329 -5.51 -6.02 25.63
CA ASP A 329 -4.47 -5.24 24.97
C ASP A 329 -3.48 -6.15 24.25
N LEU A 330 -3.52 -6.12 22.92
CA LEU A 330 -2.65 -6.94 22.07
C LEU A 330 -1.31 -6.28 21.76
N VAL A 331 -1.04 -5.04 22.17
CA VAL A 331 0.24 -4.37 21.91
C VAL A 331 1.14 -4.45 23.14
N GLY A 332 2.36 -4.92 22.93
CA GLY A 332 3.34 -5.19 23.99
C GLY A 332 4.53 -4.23 23.98
N ALA A 333 5.11 -3.97 22.81
CA ALA A 333 6.27 -3.10 22.65
C ALA A 333 6.15 -2.25 21.39
N VAL A 334 6.75 -1.07 21.38
CA VAL A 334 6.89 -0.22 20.19
C VAL A 334 8.37 -0.16 19.83
N TRP A 335 8.70 -0.53 18.60
CA TRP A 335 10.05 -0.53 18.07
C TRP A 335 10.27 0.67 17.15
N ASP A 336 11.37 1.37 17.38
CA ASP A 336 11.83 2.46 16.52
C ASP A 336 12.71 1.91 15.40
N LYS A 337 12.25 2.05 14.16
CA LYS A 337 12.97 1.53 13.00
C LYS A 337 14.31 2.20 12.72
N THR A 338 14.61 3.32 13.36
CA THR A 338 15.92 3.97 13.28
C THR A 338 16.97 3.26 14.14
N SER A 339 16.55 2.41 15.10
CA SER A 339 17.46 1.62 15.92
C SER A 339 17.93 0.36 15.18
N ASP A 340 18.92 -0.30 15.78
CA ASP A 340 19.22 -1.69 15.45
C ASP A 340 18.10 -2.61 15.96
N ASN A 341 18.00 -3.80 15.37
CA ASN A 341 16.95 -4.75 15.72
C ASN A 341 17.18 -5.40 17.12
N PHE A 342 18.40 -5.31 17.68
CA PHE A 342 18.85 -6.11 18.84
C PHE A 342 19.85 -5.44 19.79
N GLY A 343 20.18 -4.16 19.64
CA GLY A 343 21.19 -3.53 20.48
C GLY A 343 20.79 -3.38 21.94
N ALA A 344 21.79 -3.25 22.82
CA ALA A 344 21.59 -2.85 24.23
C ALA A 344 20.93 -1.46 24.39
N GLY A 345 20.74 -0.72 23.28
CA GLY A 345 20.07 0.57 23.18
C GLY A 345 18.68 0.52 22.56
N ARG A 346 17.93 -0.60 22.67
CA ARG A 346 16.51 -0.62 22.26
C ARG A 346 15.76 0.51 22.97
N VAL A 347 15.38 1.53 22.21
CA VAL A 347 14.51 2.59 22.70
C VAL A 347 13.09 2.05 22.61
N PHE A 348 12.67 1.36 23.67
CA PHE A 348 11.26 1.12 23.88
C PHE A 348 10.65 2.36 24.54
N TYR A 349 9.46 2.74 24.09
CA TYR A 349 8.76 3.88 24.66
C TYR A 349 8.27 3.53 26.07
N THR A 350 8.67 4.36 27.05
CA THR A 350 8.34 4.26 28.48
C THR A 350 7.00 3.57 28.78
N GLY A 351 7.08 2.35 29.32
CA GLY A 351 5.95 1.59 29.86
C GLY A 351 5.69 0.23 29.19
N ASN A 352 6.51 -0.18 28.20
CA ASN A 352 6.28 -1.38 27.38
C ASN A 352 7.63 -1.88 26.79
N ASP A 353 8.59 -2.14 27.67
CA ASP A 353 10.01 -2.13 27.32
C ASP A 353 10.60 -3.50 26.92
N ALA A 354 9.74 -4.48 26.62
CA ALA A 354 10.18 -5.80 26.20
C ALA A 354 9.18 -6.45 25.25
N GLU A 355 9.68 -7.28 24.34
CA GLU A 355 8.84 -8.18 23.56
C GLU A 355 8.06 -9.10 24.51
N VAL A 356 6.73 -9.07 24.44
CA VAL A 356 5.86 -9.91 25.27
C VAL A 356 5.24 -11.00 24.42
N ALA A 357 5.46 -12.26 24.81
CA ALA A 357 4.90 -13.40 24.08
C ALA A 357 3.36 -13.35 24.02
N GLY A 358 2.83 -13.43 22.80
CA GLY A 358 1.40 -13.30 22.51
C GLY A 358 0.90 -11.85 22.39
N LYS A 359 1.79 -10.85 22.42
CA LYS A 359 1.49 -9.47 22.05
C LYS A 359 2.31 -9.04 20.86
N TYR A 360 1.80 -8.07 20.11
CA TYR A 360 2.52 -7.41 19.03
C TYR A 360 3.64 -6.56 19.57
N THR A 361 4.82 -6.75 19.00
CA THR A 361 5.77 -5.64 18.86
C THR A 361 5.36 -4.85 17.62
N VAL A 362 5.18 -3.54 17.76
CA VAL A 362 4.70 -2.69 16.67
C VAL A 362 5.80 -1.81 16.12
N ALA A 363 5.88 -1.72 14.78
CA ALA A 363 6.85 -0.92 14.04
C ALA A 363 6.13 0.06 13.11
N ASP A 364 6.83 1.13 12.69
CA ASP A 364 6.29 2.09 11.72
C ASP A 364 6.56 1.63 10.28
N GLY A 365 5.54 1.70 9.42
CA GLY A 365 5.68 1.30 8.01
C GLY A 365 5.78 -0.21 7.77
N ASN A 366 5.57 -0.64 6.52
CA ASN A 366 5.80 -2.05 6.15
C ASN A 366 7.29 -2.40 6.16
N ASP A 367 8.14 -1.45 5.77
CA ASP A 367 9.59 -1.52 5.87
C ASP A 367 10.06 -1.74 7.31
N GLY A 368 9.45 -1.03 8.28
CA GLY A 368 9.77 -1.24 9.69
C GLY A 368 9.33 -2.61 10.20
N VAL A 369 8.14 -3.08 9.82
CA VAL A 369 7.72 -4.45 10.17
C VAL A 369 8.66 -5.50 9.57
N ALA A 370 8.98 -5.39 8.28
CA ALA A 370 9.90 -6.31 7.62
C ALA A 370 11.30 -6.28 8.24
N LYS A 371 11.85 -5.09 8.47
CA LYS A 371 13.13 -4.91 9.15
C LYS A 371 13.11 -5.55 10.53
N TYR A 372 12.04 -5.41 11.30
CA TYR A 372 11.97 -6.02 12.64
C TYR A 372 11.80 -7.55 12.59
N LEU A 373 11.16 -8.09 11.56
CA LEU A 373 11.04 -9.54 11.37
C LEU A 373 12.39 -10.21 11.07
N ASP A 374 13.25 -9.51 10.34
CA ASP A 374 14.58 -9.98 9.91
C ASP A 374 15.49 -10.37 11.09
N PHE A 375 16.06 -11.58 11.02
CA PHE A 375 17.00 -12.11 12.00
C PHE A 375 18.44 -11.68 11.72
N THR A 376 18.68 -10.38 11.96
CA THR A 376 20.00 -9.77 11.77
C THR A 376 20.96 -9.96 12.94
N GLN A 377 20.50 -10.45 14.10
CA GLN A 377 21.40 -10.66 15.24
C GLN A 377 22.33 -11.84 14.98
N ASP A 378 23.62 -11.59 15.14
CA ASP A 378 24.62 -12.64 15.23
C ASP A 378 24.93 -12.96 16.71
N PRO A 379 25.28 -14.21 17.04
CA PRO A 379 25.84 -14.52 18.34
C PRO A 379 27.11 -13.70 18.59
N THR A 380 27.51 -13.54 19.84
CA THR A 380 28.79 -12.90 20.21
C THR A 380 29.99 -13.66 19.61
N SER A 381 31.19 -13.12 19.82
CA SER A 381 32.43 -13.74 19.35
C SER A 381 32.81 -15.04 20.08
N THR A 382 32.07 -15.44 21.12
CA THR A 382 32.37 -16.65 21.90
C THR A 382 31.85 -17.91 21.19
N PRO A 383 32.70 -18.92 20.94
CA PRO A 383 32.23 -20.21 20.39
C PRO A 383 31.16 -20.87 21.26
N GLY A 384 30.15 -21.45 20.62
CA GLY A 384 28.96 -22.03 21.25
C GLY A 384 27.89 -21.00 21.61
N ASP A 385 28.18 -19.70 21.50
CA ASP A 385 27.17 -18.68 21.74
C ASP A 385 26.04 -18.81 20.73
N THR A 386 24.82 -18.62 21.23
CA THR A 386 23.59 -18.94 20.52
C THR A 386 22.61 -17.79 20.64
N VAL A 387 22.02 -17.40 19.52
CA VAL A 387 20.87 -16.50 19.47
C VAL A 387 19.69 -17.22 18.85
N ILE A 388 18.50 -17.01 19.41
CA ILE A 388 17.24 -17.64 18.98
C ILE A 388 16.21 -16.55 18.75
N GLN A 389 15.49 -16.63 17.64
CA GLN A 389 14.44 -15.71 17.26
C GLN A 389 13.32 -16.45 16.53
N GLY A 390 12.07 -16.10 16.81
CA GLY A 390 10.92 -16.71 16.17
C GLY A 390 9.86 -15.67 15.81
N ARG A 391 10.23 -14.68 15.01
CA ARG A 391 9.35 -13.57 14.65
C ARG A 391 8.44 -13.92 13.46
N MET A 392 7.19 -13.51 13.57
CA MET A 392 6.18 -13.58 12.50
C MET A 392 5.36 -12.31 12.49
N GLY A 393 4.94 -11.83 11.34
CA GLY A 393 4.15 -10.60 11.24
C GLY A 393 3.31 -10.56 9.98
N TYR A 394 2.59 -9.46 9.81
CA TYR A 394 1.83 -9.18 8.60
C TYR A 394 2.42 -7.99 7.84
N VAL A 395 2.62 -8.15 6.54
CA VAL A 395 3.30 -7.16 5.69
C VAL A 395 2.81 -7.25 4.25
N GLY A 396 3.02 -6.19 3.47
CA GLY A 396 2.82 -6.23 2.02
C GLY A 396 3.74 -7.25 1.34
N PRO A 397 3.48 -7.60 0.07
CA PRO A 397 4.31 -8.54 -0.68
C PRO A 397 5.69 -7.97 -1.07
N ASP A 398 5.99 -6.72 -0.71
CA ASP A 398 7.18 -5.95 -1.07
C ASP A 398 8.46 -6.31 -0.33
N TYR A 399 8.34 -7.07 0.74
CA TYR A 399 9.49 -7.49 1.55
C TYR A 399 9.58 -9.00 1.70
N VAL A 400 8.82 -9.75 0.91
CA VAL A 400 8.65 -11.18 1.11
C VAL A 400 8.58 -11.95 -0.19
N LEU A 401 9.09 -13.17 -0.17
CA LEU A 401 9.03 -14.05 -1.31
C LEU A 401 7.64 -14.74 -1.44
N PRO A 402 7.15 -15.01 -2.67
CA PRO A 402 7.82 -14.76 -3.96
C PRO A 402 7.60 -13.36 -4.55
N GLY A 403 6.81 -12.48 -3.92
CA GLY A 403 6.41 -11.18 -4.50
C GLY A 403 7.58 -10.27 -4.90
N VAL A 404 8.67 -10.33 -4.15
CA VAL A 404 9.93 -9.60 -4.34
C VAL A 404 10.93 -10.20 -5.34
N LEU A 405 10.71 -11.42 -5.85
CA LEU A 405 11.67 -12.07 -6.76
C LEU A 405 11.99 -11.21 -7.98
N PHE A 406 11.06 -10.35 -8.39
CA PHE A 406 11.22 -9.52 -9.58
C PHE A 406 11.66 -8.08 -9.29
N THR A 407 11.58 -7.62 -8.04
CA THR A 407 12.01 -6.26 -7.66
C THR A 407 13.35 -6.24 -6.94
N GLU A 408 13.87 -7.41 -6.56
CA GLU A 408 15.13 -7.56 -5.81
C GLU A 408 15.10 -6.84 -4.44
N GLN A 409 13.92 -6.53 -3.92
CA GLN A 409 13.75 -5.79 -2.67
C GLN A 409 13.65 -6.67 -1.41
N ASN A 410 13.83 -7.99 -1.52
CA ASN A 410 13.92 -8.85 -0.33
C ASN A 410 15.26 -8.72 0.39
N THR A 411 15.54 -7.53 0.87
CA THR A 411 16.73 -7.26 1.66
C THR A 411 16.67 -7.91 3.05
N PHE A 412 15.53 -8.51 3.42
CA PHE A 412 15.24 -9.10 4.72
C PHE A 412 15.11 -10.64 4.71
N ASN A 413 15.30 -11.28 3.55
CA ASN A 413 15.19 -12.74 3.37
C ASN A 413 13.88 -13.38 3.91
N LEU A 414 12.78 -12.62 3.96
CA LEU A 414 11.54 -13.09 4.57
C LEU A 414 10.76 -14.02 3.64
N HIS A 415 10.17 -15.05 4.24
CA HIS A 415 9.31 -16.03 3.59
C HIS A 415 7.84 -15.79 3.93
N THR A 416 6.93 -16.33 3.12
CA THR A 416 5.48 -16.25 3.39
C THR A 416 4.87 -17.59 3.77
N SER A 417 3.87 -17.53 4.66
CA SER A 417 3.07 -18.70 5.01
C SER A 417 1.98 -18.99 3.98
N ASP A 418 1.65 -20.26 3.81
CA ASP A 418 0.42 -20.70 3.14
C ASP A 418 -0.74 -20.65 4.13
N VAL A 419 -1.76 -19.84 3.83
CA VAL A 419 -2.91 -19.64 4.70
C VAL A 419 -4.10 -20.42 4.19
N GLN A 420 -4.78 -21.14 5.08
CA GLN A 420 -6.02 -21.82 4.75
C GLN A 420 -7.13 -20.79 4.50
N ASN A 421 -7.77 -20.86 3.34
CA ASN A 421 -8.95 -20.05 3.02
C ASN A 421 -10.25 -20.66 3.57
N ALA A 422 -11.37 -19.97 3.40
CA ALA A 422 -12.68 -20.43 3.89
C ALA A 422 -13.15 -21.75 3.24
N ALA A 423 -12.62 -22.11 2.06
CA ALA A 423 -12.86 -23.40 1.42
C ALA A 423 -11.96 -24.53 1.96
N GLY A 424 -11.15 -24.26 2.97
CA GLY A 424 -10.26 -25.24 3.60
C GLY A 424 -8.95 -25.50 2.86
N ALA A 425 -8.64 -24.75 1.80
CA ALA A 425 -7.44 -24.94 1.01
C ALA A 425 -6.31 -23.99 1.44
N PHE A 426 -5.10 -24.52 1.59
CA PHE A 426 -3.89 -23.72 1.84
C PHE A 426 -3.43 -23.05 0.55
N ARG A 427 -3.28 -21.73 0.60
CA ARG A 427 -2.83 -20.92 -0.54
C ARG A 427 -1.72 -19.98 -0.12
N ALA A 428 -0.72 -19.87 -0.98
CA ALA A 428 0.28 -18.81 -0.95
C ALA A 428 -0.32 -17.50 -1.49
N PRO A 429 0.23 -16.32 -1.11
CA PRO A 429 -0.18 -15.02 -1.64
C PRO A 429 0.37 -14.79 -3.06
N THR A 430 0.03 -15.67 -4.01
CA THR A 430 0.47 -15.54 -5.41
C THR A 430 -0.50 -14.68 -6.21
N PRO A 431 -0.05 -14.02 -7.29
CA PRO A 431 -0.92 -13.26 -8.19
C PRO A 431 -2.17 -14.05 -8.64
N VAL A 432 -2.01 -15.34 -8.97
CA VAL A 432 -3.13 -16.23 -9.35
C VAL A 432 -4.14 -16.40 -8.20
N ALA A 433 -3.66 -16.66 -6.99
CA ALA A 433 -4.53 -16.85 -5.83
C ALA A 433 -5.23 -15.54 -5.41
N ILE A 434 -4.56 -14.39 -5.56
CA ILE A 434 -5.11 -13.07 -5.28
C ILE A 434 -6.20 -12.70 -6.30
N ASN A 435 -5.97 -12.99 -7.59
CA ASN A 435 -6.98 -12.78 -8.62
C ASN A 435 -8.23 -13.64 -8.39
N ALA A 436 -8.04 -14.90 -8.00
CA ALA A 436 -9.15 -15.78 -7.64
C ALA A 436 -9.92 -15.27 -6.41
N ALA A 437 -9.23 -14.64 -5.46
CA ALA A 437 -9.81 -14.07 -4.26
C ALA A 437 -10.70 -12.84 -4.53
N PHE A 438 -10.31 -12.00 -5.48
CA PHE A 438 -11.14 -10.87 -5.91
C PHE A 438 -12.38 -11.33 -6.69
N GLY A 439 -12.28 -12.46 -7.40
CA GLY A 439 -13.42 -13.20 -7.94
C GLY A 439 -14.27 -12.38 -8.90
N SER A 440 -15.58 -12.41 -8.70
CA SER A 440 -16.58 -11.72 -9.53
C SER A 440 -17.04 -10.38 -8.97
N VAL A 441 -16.26 -9.75 -8.09
CA VAL A 441 -16.60 -8.43 -7.55
C VAL A 441 -16.67 -7.42 -8.71
N LEU A 442 -17.87 -6.86 -8.94
CA LEU A 442 -18.11 -5.88 -10.01
C LEU A 442 -18.08 -4.44 -9.49
N PRO A 443 -17.71 -3.47 -10.35
CA PRO A 443 -17.87 -2.05 -10.04
C PRO A 443 -19.34 -1.67 -9.85
N PRO A 444 -19.63 -0.56 -9.15
CA PRO A 444 -21.00 -0.03 -9.04
C PRO A 444 -21.61 0.29 -10.41
N GLU A 445 -22.93 0.09 -10.54
CA GLU A 445 -23.74 0.32 -11.76
C GLU A 445 -23.08 -0.12 -13.06
N THR A 446 -22.62 -1.37 -13.11
CA THR A 446 -21.77 -1.85 -14.21
C THR A 446 -22.12 -3.28 -14.61
N ASN A 447 -22.10 -3.54 -15.92
CA ASN A 447 -22.16 -4.91 -16.44
C ASN A 447 -20.78 -5.61 -16.39
N SER A 448 -20.70 -6.88 -16.80
CA SER A 448 -19.45 -7.65 -16.78
C SER A 448 -18.32 -7.09 -17.66
N SER A 449 -18.60 -6.15 -18.56
CA SER A 449 -17.62 -5.49 -19.44
C SER A 449 -17.14 -4.13 -18.90
N GLY A 450 -17.64 -3.66 -17.76
CA GLY A 450 -17.27 -2.34 -17.24
C GLY A 450 -18.17 -1.19 -17.71
N VAL A 451 -19.16 -1.48 -18.56
CA VAL A 451 -20.05 -0.46 -19.13
C VAL A 451 -21.12 -0.09 -18.11
N TYR A 452 -21.36 1.21 -17.99
CA TYR A 452 -22.37 1.75 -17.08
C TYR A 452 -23.75 1.20 -17.39
N THR A 453 -24.42 0.72 -16.35
CA THR A 453 -25.78 0.19 -16.40
C THR A 453 -26.51 0.81 -15.21
N PRO A 454 -27.25 1.92 -15.41
CA PRO A 454 -27.87 2.65 -14.31
C PRO A 454 -28.85 1.76 -13.56
N VAL A 455 -28.84 1.88 -12.23
CA VAL A 455 -29.77 1.14 -11.35
C VAL A 455 -30.77 2.13 -10.78
N GLY A 456 -32.08 1.84 -10.90
CA GLY A 456 -33.13 2.78 -10.47
C GLY A 456 -33.00 3.26 -9.01
N ALA A 457 -32.51 2.38 -8.12
CA ALA A 457 -32.27 2.70 -6.71
C ALA A 457 -31.18 3.78 -6.49
N CYS A 458 -30.24 3.94 -7.42
CA CYS A 458 -29.21 4.97 -7.36
C CYS A 458 -29.76 6.38 -7.61
N ALA A 459 -30.85 6.50 -8.36
CA ALA A 459 -31.54 7.78 -8.55
C ALA A 459 -32.21 8.30 -7.26
N SER A 460 -32.54 7.40 -6.32
CA SER A 460 -33.14 7.74 -5.02
C SER A 460 -32.13 7.89 -3.88
N ASN A 461 -30.81 7.85 -4.16
CA ASN A 461 -29.75 7.80 -3.14
C ASN A 461 -29.95 6.67 -2.12
N ASP A 462 -30.43 5.51 -2.60
CA ASP A 462 -30.51 4.32 -1.76
C ASP A 462 -29.10 3.85 -1.42
N LEU A 463 -28.72 3.94 -0.14
CA LEU A 463 -27.41 3.52 0.36
C LEU A 463 -27.22 2.01 0.36
N SER A 464 -28.28 1.23 0.11
CA SER A 464 -28.19 -0.22 -0.09
C SER A 464 -27.84 -0.61 -1.53
N ALA A 465 -28.00 0.31 -2.49
CA ALA A 465 -27.60 0.12 -3.86
C ALA A 465 -26.13 0.55 -4.06
N ARG A 466 -25.38 -0.19 -4.90
CA ARG A 466 -24.00 0.16 -5.26
C ARG A 466 -23.98 1.17 -6.40
N CYS A 467 -23.81 2.44 -6.07
CA CYS A 467 -23.96 3.57 -6.98
C CYS A 467 -22.64 4.25 -7.32
N ARG A 468 -22.44 4.65 -8.58
CA ARG A 468 -21.18 5.28 -9.01
C ARG A 468 -20.97 6.65 -8.38
N ASN A 469 -22.03 7.37 -8.03
CA ASN A 469 -21.96 8.66 -7.34
C ASN A 469 -21.65 8.56 -5.83
N GLN A 470 -21.54 7.36 -5.28
CA GLN A 470 -21.20 7.11 -3.89
C GLN A 470 -19.75 6.62 -3.78
N PRO A 471 -18.82 7.43 -3.26
CA PRO A 471 -17.40 7.06 -3.20
C PRO A 471 -17.14 5.76 -2.45
N GLN A 472 -17.93 5.44 -1.43
CA GLN A 472 -17.81 4.22 -0.65
C GLN A 472 -18.15 2.94 -1.44
N ASP A 473 -18.95 3.02 -2.52
CA ASP A 473 -19.39 1.84 -3.27
C ASP A 473 -18.36 1.35 -4.29
N TRP A 474 -17.38 2.20 -4.61
CA TRP A 474 -16.26 1.87 -5.47
C TRP A 474 -15.24 0.96 -4.79
N VAL A 475 -15.23 0.88 -3.47
CA VAL A 475 -14.23 0.09 -2.73
C VAL A 475 -14.98 -0.88 -1.82
N GLU A 476 -14.55 -2.14 -1.81
CA GLU A 476 -15.14 -3.11 -0.89
C GLU A 476 -14.89 -2.68 0.56
N PRO A 477 -15.92 -2.68 1.42
CA PRO A 477 -15.84 -2.03 2.72
C PRO A 477 -14.77 -2.66 3.62
N ALA A 478 -14.20 -1.84 4.48
CA ALA A 478 -13.47 -2.22 5.67
C ALA A 478 -14.44 -2.84 6.68
N SER A 479 -14.98 -4.00 6.35
CA SER A 479 -15.89 -4.76 7.21
C SER A 479 -15.63 -6.26 7.12
N LYS A 480 -15.78 -6.97 8.23
CA LYS A 480 -15.72 -8.44 8.30
C LYS A 480 -16.75 -9.13 7.42
N THR A 481 -17.80 -8.43 7.00
CA THR A 481 -18.81 -8.97 6.07
C THR A 481 -18.48 -8.70 4.60
N SER A 482 -17.38 -8.01 4.32
CA SER A 482 -16.90 -7.81 2.95
C SER A 482 -16.66 -9.16 2.26
N PRO A 483 -16.97 -9.30 0.96
CA PRO A 483 -16.62 -10.50 0.20
C PRO A 483 -15.10 -10.75 0.17
N LEU A 484 -14.29 -9.72 0.40
CA LEU A 484 -12.83 -9.81 0.46
C LEU A 484 -12.29 -10.06 1.88
N ALA A 485 -13.15 -10.17 2.90
CA ALA A 485 -12.69 -10.42 4.27
C ALA A 485 -12.10 -11.82 4.43
N ASN A 486 -12.68 -12.83 3.76
CA ASN A 486 -12.18 -14.21 3.77
C ASN A 486 -12.79 -14.99 2.58
N PRO A 487 -12.24 -14.82 1.36
CA PRO A 487 -12.87 -15.33 0.14
C PRO A 487 -13.06 -16.85 0.14
N THR A 488 -14.15 -17.30 -0.49
CA THR A 488 -14.62 -18.69 -0.46
C THR A 488 -14.23 -19.50 -1.69
N ASP A 489 -13.62 -18.91 -2.73
CA ASP A 489 -13.07 -19.68 -3.86
C ASP A 489 -11.92 -20.56 -3.36
N VAL A 490 -11.92 -21.85 -3.72
CA VAL A 490 -10.89 -22.81 -3.31
C VAL A 490 -9.48 -22.42 -3.76
N ARG A 491 -9.33 -21.58 -4.78
CA ARG A 491 -8.04 -21.07 -5.28
C ARG A 491 -7.62 -19.77 -4.60
N ALA A 492 -8.52 -19.10 -3.87
CA ALA A 492 -8.29 -17.78 -3.31
C ALA A 492 -7.27 -17.79 -2.17
N TYR A 493 -6.38 -16.80 -2.17
CA TYR A 493 -5.65 -16.44 -0.95
C TYR A 493 -6.60 -15.77 0.06
N ALA A 494 -6.44 -16.08 1.34
CA ALA A 494 -7.43 -15.74 2.36
C ALA A 494 -7.44 -14.25 2.74
N ILE A 495 -6.30 -13.55 2.59
CA ILE A 495 -6.10 -12.21 3.12
C ILE A 495 -5.81 -11.26 1.95
N VAL A 496 -6.87 -10.66 1.41
CA VAL A 496 -6.79 -9.78 0.25
C VAL A 496 -7.63 -8.52 0.46
N GLY A 497 -7.34 -7.50 -0.33
CA GLY A 497 -8.12 -6.28 -0.43
C GLY A 497 -7.69 -5.46 -1.63
N THR A 498 -7.93 -4.15 -1.56
CA THR A 498 -7.50 -3.21 -2.59
C THR A 498 -6.73 -2.07 -1.97
N SER A 499 -5.72 -1.58 -2.69
CA SER A 499 -5.18 -0.26 -2.43
C SER A 499 -5.92 0.75 -3.29
N ASN A 500 -6.39 1.84 -2.69
CA ASN A 500 -7.38 2.72 -3.29
C ASN A 500 -6.79 4.11 -3.52
N TYR A 501 -7.13 4.70 -4.65
CA TYR A 501 -6.89 6.10 -4.96
C TYR A 501 -7.93 6.97 -4.25
N LEU A 502 -7.48 8.05 -3.64
CA LEU A 502 -8.29 9.13 -3.09
C LEU A 502 -7.91 10.43 -3.81
N GLY A 503 -8.90 11.13 -4.33
CA GLY A 503 -8.69 12.41 -5.00
C GLY A 503 -9.95 13.26 -5.04
N TYR A 504 -9.87 14.31 -5.84
CA TYR A 504 -10.96 15.27 -6.01
C TYR A 504 -11.47 15.25 -7.45
N SER A 505 -12.72 15.62 -7.65
CA SER A 505 -13.26 15.87 -9.00
C SER A 505 -12.82 17.23 -9.56
N CYS A 506 -12.40 18.17 -8.71
CA CYS A 506 -12.01 19.53 -9.12
C CYS A 506 -10.60 19.91 -8.69
N TYR A 507 -9.81 20.40 -9.64
CA TYR A 507 -8.49 20.99 -9.41
C TYR A 507 -8.44 22.39 -10.05
N ALA A 508 -8.02 23.42 -9.33
CA ALA A 508 -7.79 24.73 -9.96
C ALA A 508 -6.52 24.74 -10.82
N VAL A 509 -5.50 23.97 -10.42
CA VAL A 509 -4.24 23.88 -11.15
C VAL A 509 -4.39 22.89 -12.31
N ASN A 510 -4.48 23.42 -13.55
CA ASN A 510 -4.61 22.60 -14.74
C ASN A 510 -3.45 21.61 -14.94
N SER A 511 -2.24 21.98 -14.52
CA SER A 511 -1.05 21.12 -14.65
C SER A 511 -1.15 19.86 -13.79
N SER A 512 -1.45 19.99 -12.49
CA SER A 512 -1.61 18.85 -11.59
C SER A 512 -2.76 17.92 -12.01
N ARG A 513 -3.88 18.48 -12.46
CA ARG A 513 -4.98 17.69 -13.05
C ARG A 513 -4.51 16.90 -14.28
N THR A 514 -3.77 17.55 -15.17
CA THR A 514 -3.30 16.92 -16.41
C THR A 514 -2.33 15.78 -16.13
N VAL A 515 -1.42 15.97 -15.17
CA VAL A 515 -0.52 14.92 -14.69
C VAL A 515 -1.30 13.74 -14.11
N LEU A 516 -2.23 14.00 -13.18
CA LEU A 516 -3.00 12.93 -12.54
C LEU A 516 -3.88 12.16 -13.52
N ASN A 517 -4.64 12.86 -14.37
CA ASN A 517 -5.53 12.21 -15.32
C ASN A 517 -4.75 11.37 -16.34
N GLY A 518 -3.62 11.90 -16.81
CA GLY A 518 -2.72 11.19 -17.71
C GLY A 518 -2.09 9.96 -17.04
N PHE A 519 -1.63 10.10 -15.80
CA PHE A 519 -1.02 9.00 -15.06
C PHE A 519 -2.01 7.90 -14.74
N ILE A 520 -3.22 8.21 -14.24
CA ILE A 520 -4.26 7.21 -13.97
C ILE A 520 -4.66 6.49 -15.26
N THR A 521 -4.78 7.21 -16.38
CA THR A 521 -5.05 6.60 -17.68
C THR A 521 -3.95 5.64 -18.10
N TYR A 522 -2.68 6.05 -17.95
CA TYR A 522 -1.52 5.19 -18.21
C TYR A 522 -1.55 3.95 -17.30
N TYR A 523 -1.69 4.13 -15.99
CA TYR A 523 -1.70 3.08 -14.99
C TYR A 523 -2.77 2.02 -15.26
N MET A 524 -3.96 2.44 -15.71
CA MET A 524 -5.09 1.55 -15.97
C MET A 524 -5.07 0.89 -17.36
N LYS A 525 -4.41 1.49 -18.37
CA LYS A 525 -4.42 0.98 -19.75
C LYS A 525 -3.12 0.28 -20.16
N ASN A 526 -1.98 0.73 -19.63
CA ASN A 526 -0.69 0.32 -20.13
C ASN A 526 -0.32 -1.08 -19.63
N ARG A 527 0.03 -1.98 -20.55
CA ARG A 527 0.44 -3.36 -20.25
C ARG A 527 1.70 -3.44 -19.38
N THR A 528 2.60 -2.48 -19.48
CA THR A 528 3.76 -2.35 -18.59
C THR A 528 3.33 -2.43 -17.12
N ILE A 529 2.18 -1.86 -16.78
CA ILE A 529 1.64 -1.87 -15.41
C ILE A 529 0.67 -3.04 -15.23
N SER A 530 -0.30 -3.18 -16.15
CA SER A 530 -1.51 -3.97 -15.93
C SER A 530 -1.52 -5.35 -16.61
N ASP A 531 -0.41 -5.82 -17.17
CA ASP A 531 -0.34 -7.17 -17.74
C ASP A 531 -0.39 -8.23 -16.63
N ASN A 532 -1.25 -9.25 -16.81
CA ASN A 532 -1.54 -10.25 -15.79
C ASN A 532 -0.45 -11.32 -15.62
N ALA A 533 0.62 -11.28 -16.42
CA ALA A 533 1.71 -12.25 -16.36
C ALA A 533 3.07 -11.56 -16.16
N LEU A 534 3.30 -10.44 -16.85
CA LEU A 534 4.60 -9.78 -16.92
C LEU A 534 4.57 -8.31 -16.46
N GLY A 535 3.39 -7.77 -16.14
CA GLY A 535 3.25 -6.37 -15.76
C GLY A 535 3.83 -6.11 -14.37
N LEU A 536 4.20 -4.85 -14.11
CA LEU A 536 4.78 -4.40 -12.86
C LEU A 536 4.03 -4.94 -11.64
N LEU A 537 2.69 -4.86 -11.64
CA LEU A 537 1.89 -5.28 -10.50
C LEU A 537 2.01 -6.79 -10.22
N VAL A 538 1.96 -7.64 -11.25
CA VAL A 538 2.06 -9.09 -11.08
C VAL A 538 3.47 -9.50 -10.68
N SER A 539 4.49 -8.91 -11.31
CA SER A 539 5.88 -9.07 -10.91
C SER A 539 6.12 -8.66 -9.46
N SER A 540 5.28 -7.78 -8.92
CA SER A 540 5.41 -7.27 -7.56
C SER A 540 4.55 -8.01 -6.53
N GLY A 541 3.92 -9.13 -6.92
CA GLY A 541 3.01 -9.89 -6.03
C GLY A 541 1.62 -9.28 -5.83
N PHE A 542 1.26 -8.26 -6.62
CA PHE A 542 -0.11 -7.72 -6.69
C PHE A 542 -0.88 -8.29 -7.86
N MET A 543 -2.12 -7.85 -8.02
CA MET A 543 -2.86 -8.03 -9.27
C MET A 543 -3.42 -6.70 -9.78
N PRO A 544 -3.34 -6.43 -11.09
CA PRO A 544 -4.13 -5.38 -11.71
C PRO A 544 -5.62 -5.66 -11.53
N LEU A 545 -6.43 -4.61 -11.58
CA LEU A 545 -7.87 -4.76 -11.52
C LEU A 545 -8.42 -5.48 -12.76
N PRO A 546 -9.53 -6.22 -12.61
CA PRO A 546 -10.22 -6.82 -13.75
C PRO A 546 -10.58 -5.77 -14.82
N PRO A 547 -10.64 -6.14 -16.11
CA PRO A 547 -10.96 -5.21 -17.18
C PRO A 547 -12.22 -4.37 -16.94
N ALA A 548 -13.28 -4.97 -16.38
CA ALA A 548 -14.52 -4.25 -16.05
C ALA A 548 -14.30 -3.06 -15.10
N TRP A 549 -13.46 -3.23 -14.07
CA TRP A 549 -13.09 -2.16 -13.15
C TRP A 549 -12.29 -1.06 -13.84
N ARG A 550 -11.30 -1.42 -14.65
CA ARG A 550 -10.46 -0.44 -15.36
C ARG A 550 -11.29 0.39 -16.33
N VAL A 551 -12.24 -0.23 -17.05
CA VAL A 551 -13.18 0.47 -17.94
C VAL A 551 -14.12 1.38 -17.14
N ALA A 552 -14.74 0.89 -16.06
CA ALA A 552 -15.66 1.68 -15.25
C ALA A 552 -14.98 2.92 -14.64
N ILE A 553 -13.77 2.76 -14.09
CA ILE A 553 -12.97 3.85 -13.54
C ILE A 553 -12.66 4.88 -14.63
N GLN A 554 -12.17 4.42 -15.79
CA GLN A 554 -11.81 5.33 -16.88
C GLN A 554 -13.00 6.15 -17.36
N ARG A 555 -14.16 5.51 -17.59
CA ARG A 555 -15.35 6.19 -18.07
C ARG A 555 -15.92 7.18 -17.05
N THR A 556 -15.83 6.84 -15.76
CA THR A 556 -16.42 7.66 -14.69
C THR A 556 -15.52 8.83 -14.29
N PHE A 557 -14.20 8.60 -14.18
CA PHE A 557 -13.30 9.56 -13.56
C PHE A 557 -12.32 10.20 -14.52
N ASN A 558 -11.97 9.55 -15.63
CA ASN A 558 -10.86 10.00 -16.50
C ASN A 558 -11.27 10.46 -17.89
N ASP A 559 -12.41 9.98 -18.40
CA ASP A 559 -12.92 10.32 -19.72
C ASP A 559 -13.47 11.76 -19.69
N PRO A 560 -12.84 12.73 -20.38
CA PRO A 560 -13.27 14.12 -20.30
C PRO A 560 -14.67 14.35 -20.89
N THR A 561 -15.22 13.40 -21.64
CA THR A 561 -16.56 13.49 -22.22
C THR A 561 -17.66 13.14 -21.22
N ASP A 562 -17.33 12.48 -20.10
CA ASP A 562 -18.28 11.91 -19.14
C ASP A 562 -19.40 11.14 -19.84
N PRO A 563 -19.07 10.05 -20.56
CA PRO A 563 -20.02 9.36 -21.43
C PRO A 563 -21.18 8.71 -20.66
N ASP A 564 -21.04 8.60 -19.33
CA ASP A 564 -22.02 8.01 -18.42
C ASP A 564 -22.84 9.09 -17.67
N GLY A 565 -22.53 10.38 -17.85
CA GLY A 565 -23.25 11.52 -17.24
C GLY A 565 -23.16 11.58 -15.72
N THR A 566 -22.11 11.01 -15.15
CA THR A 566 -21.95 10.84 -13.69
C THR A 566 -21.57 12.14 -12.97
N GLN A 567 -20.99 13.11 -13.70
CA GLN A 567 -20.42 14.34 -13.16
C GLN A 567 -19.27 14.11 -12.17
N LEU A 568 -18.56 12.98 -12.29
CA LEU A 568 -17.45 12.59 -11.41
C LEU A 568 -16.08 12.69 -12.08
N THR A 569 -16.06 13.04 -13.36
CA THR A 569 -14.83 13.16 -14.13
C THR A 569 -13.92 14.25 -13.56
N ILE A 570 -12.62 13.97 -13.54
CA ILE A 570 -11.60 14.86 -12.97
C ILE A 570 -11.37 16.03 -13.93
N HIS A 571 -11.77 17.24 -13.51
CA HIS A 571 -11.74 18.45 -14.32
C HIS A 571 -10.95 19.60 -13.71
N THR A 572 -10.57 20.53 -14.59
CA THR A 572 -10.06 21.84 -14.15
C THR A 572 -11.25 22.69 -13.75
N ARG A 573 -11.07 23.49 -12.69
CA ARG A 573 -12.05 24.52 -12.27
C ARG A 573 -12.54 25.33 -13.47
N GLY A 574 -13.85 25.58 -13.52
CA GLY A 574 -14.51 26.39 -14.53
C GLY A 574 -14.90 25.68 -15.82
N GLN A 575 -14.44 24.44 -16.03
CA GLN A 575 -14.75 23.71 -17.28
C GLN A 575 -16.14 23.06 -17.28
N ARG A 576 -16.72 22.81 -16.10
CA ARG A 576 -17.99 22.09 -15.94
C ARG A 576 -18.84 22.74 -14.85
N SER A 577 -20.16 22.56 -14.90
CA SER A 577 -21.11 23.13 -13.93
C SER A 577 -20.89 22.63 -12.51
N TRP A 578 -20.46 21.37 -12.34
CA TRP A 578 -20.13 20.78 -11.04
C TRP A 578 -18.74 21.18 -10.52
N CYS A 579 -17.99 21.96 -11.32
CA CYS A 579 -16.68 22.49 -10.97
C CYS A 579 -16.64 24.02 -11.17
N PRO A 580 -17.48 24.78 -10.46
CA PRO A 580 -17.75 26.18 -10.78
C PRO A 580 -16.54 27.11 -10.54
N ASN A 581 -16.55 28.25 -11.24
CA ASN A 581 -15.56 29.32 -11.08
C ASN A 581 -15.81 30.24 -9.87
N THR A 582 -16.86 30.02 -9.09
CA THR A 582 -17.31 30.95 -8.02
C THR A 582 -17.08 30.37 -6.63
N GLY A 583 -16.37 31.10 -5.75
CA GLY A 583 -15.92 30.67 -4.41
C GLY A 583 -14.42 30.31 -4.40
N GLU A 584 -13.79 29.99 -3.27
CA GLU A 584 -12.39 29.52 -3.19
C GLU A 584 -12.20 28.10 -3.78
N PHE A 585 -12.96 27.74 -4.83
CA PHE A 585 -12.99 26.40 -5.38
C PHE A 585 -11.69 26.09 -6.13
N GLY A 586 -10.91 25.14 -5.63
CA GLY A 586 -9.71 24.66 -6.28
C GLY A 586 -8.46 25.45 -5.88
N ARG A 587 -7.42 24.65 -5.62
CA ARG A 587 -6.11 25.01 -5.08
C ARG A 587 -5.38 26.17 -5.79
N PRO A 588 -5.04 27.27 -5.10
CA PRO A 588 -3.98 28.17 -5.56
C PRO A 588 -2.60 27.50 -5.45
N ILE A 589 -1.70 27.82 -6.37
CA ILE A 589 -0.28 27.41 -6.30
C ILE A 589 0.39 28.35 -5.31
N GLY A 590 0.74 27.85 -4.12
CA GLY A 590 1.54 28.58 -3.14
C GLY A 590 0.73 29.64 -2.37
N GLY A 591 0.40 29.30 -1.13
CA GLY A 591 0.04 30.23 -0.07
C GLY A 591 0.80 29.81 1.16
#